data_AF-A0AAV7I560-F1
#
_entry.id   AF-A0AAV7I560-F1
#
_cell.length_a   1.000
_cell.length_b   1.000
_cell.length_c   1.000
_cell.angle_alpha   90.00
_cell.angle_beta   90.00
_cell.angle_gamma   90.00
#
_symmetry.space_group_name_H-M   'P 1'
#
loop_
_entity.id
_entity.type
_entity.pdbx_description
1 polymer ?
#
loop_
_entity_poly.entity_id
_entity_poly.type
_entity_poly.pdbx_seq_one_letter_code
_entity_poly.pdbx_strand_id
1 'polypeptide(L)'
;MSDEEVIRRRLLVDGDGIGDDRRINMLLKSFIKWANNPDVDNTLHERILASLAQSEFAQKKSRFVSAMSQDELKNYKKLYEDIGIEIEQAKQDIETTKAELQEAKQIRKNRIEYDVLAKVINEQPDRRKTNLKLETLKQELGFLKEKSEQLEHKLEMRRKQFHVLISSIHSLEEMLDESDEEIMNVSLENYEDNDVAMQVSS
;
A
#
# COMPACT_ATOMS: atom_id res chain seq x y z
N MET A 1 54.52 -23.68 20.67
CA MET A 1 54.23 -24.46 19.46
C MET A 1 52.73 -24.49 19.34
N SER A 2 52.20 -23.99 18.23
CA SER A 2 50.75 -24.03 17.95
C SER A 2 50.32 -25.49 17.76
N ASP A 3 49.12 -25.87 18.17
CA ASP A 3 48.59 -27.24 17.99
C ASP A 3 48.66 -27.69 16.52
N GLU A 4 48.53 -26.74 15.60
CA GLU A 4 48.69 -26.96 14.16
C GLU A 4 50.10 -27.42 13.76
N GLU A 5 51.14 -26.92 14.43
CA GLU A 5 52.53 -27.32 14.20
C GLU A 5 52.81 -28.72 14.74
N VAL A 6 52.20 -29.08 15.87
CA VAL A 6 52.31 -30.41 16.47
C VAL A 6 51.60 -31.44 15.60
N ILE A 7 50.42 -31.10 15.08
CA ILE A 7 49.65 -31.94 14.15
C ILE A 7 50.42 -32.12 12.84
N ARG A 8 50.98 -31.05 12.24
CA ARG A 8 51.82 -31.17 11.03
C ARG A 8 53.05 -32.03 11.26
N ARG A 9 53.77 -31.85 12.38
CA ARG A 9 54.95 -32.68 12.68
C ARG A 9 54.58 -34.15 12.85
N ARG A 10 53.46 -34.45 13.50
CA ARG A 10 53.01 -35.84 13.70
C ARG A 10 52.56 -36.49 12.39
N LEU A 11 51.81 -35.77 11.56
CA LEU A 11 51.44 -36.20 10.20
C LEU A 11 52.66 -36.39 9.29
N LEU A 12 53.69 -35.55 9.41
CA LEU A 12 54.94 -35.72 8.69
C LEU A 12 55.69 -36.96 9.17
N VAL A 13 55.79 -37.20 10.48
CA VAL A 13 56.49 -38.38 11.03
C VAL A 13 55.79 -39.69 10.65
N ASP A 14 54.45 -39.73 10.65
CA ASP A 14 53.68 -40.92 10.24
C ASP A 14 53.54 -41.03 8.70
N GLY A 15 53.60 -39.92 7.98
CA GLY A 15 53.49 -39.85 6.51
C GLY A 15 54.80 -40.11 5.77
N ASP A 16 55.96 -39.90 6.40
CA ASP A 16 57.28 -40.02 5.78
C ASP A 16 57.83 -41.47 5.77
N GLY A 17 56.95 -42.46 5.95
CA GLY A 17 57.32 -43.87 5.75
C GLY A 17 58.42 -44.38 6.68
N ILE A 18 58.74 -43.70 7.78
CA ILE A 18 59.82 -44.08 8.73
C ILE A 18 59.61 -45.52 9.25
N GLY A 19 58.35 -45.94 9.39
CA GLY A 19 58.01 -47.32 9.72
C GLY A 19 58.23 -48.32 8.57
N ASP A 20 57.94 -47.93 7.33
CA ASP A 20 58.12 -48.75 6.13
C ASP A 20 59.59 -48.90 5.74
N ASP A 21 60.35 -47.80 5.73
CA ASP A 21 61.79 -47.82 5.49
C ASP A 21 62.52 -48.68 6.52
N ARG A 22 62.15 -48.57 7.81
CA ARG A 22 62.67 -49.45 8.86
C ARG A 22 62.33 -50.92 8.61
N ARG A 23 61.10 -51.24 8.19
CA ARG A 23 60.66 -52.61 7.86
C ARG A 23 61.45 -53.19 6.70
N ILE A 24 61.62 -52.43 5.62
CA ILE A 24 62.36 -52.83 4.43
C ILE A 24 63.85 -53.03 4.77
N ASN A 25 64.45 -52.13 5.56
CA ASN A 25 65.82 -52.27 6.03
C ASN A 25 66.02 -53.52 6.91
N MET A 26 65.05 -53.88 7.75
CA MET A 26 65.09 -55.10 8.56
C MET A 26 64.94 -56.36 7.71
N LEU A 27 64.08 -56.33 6.68
CA LEU A 27 63.93 -57.40 5.70
C LEU A 27 65.23 -57.63 4.94
N LEU A 28 65.86 -56.56 4.45
CA LEU A 28 67.14 -56.60 3.74
C LEU A 28 68.25 -57.22 4.60
N LYS A 29 68.40 -56.78 5.86
CA LYS A 29 69.38 -57.34 6.80
C LYS A 29 69.14 -58.83 7.06
N SER A 30 67.88 -59.23 7.23
CA SER A 30 67.49 -60.63 7.44
C SER A 30 67.78 -61.48 6.21
N PHE A 31 67.52 -60.96 5.01
CA PHE A 31 67.82 -61.61 3.74
C PHE A 31 69.33 -61.80 3.53
N ILE A 32 70.15 -60.77 3.77
CA ILE A 32 71.62 -60.87 3.67
C ILE A 32 72.16 -61.91 4.67
N LYS A 33 71.61 -61.95 5.88
CA LYS A 33 71.99 -62.95 6.89
C LYS A 33 71.63 -64.37 6.45
N TRP A 34 70.46 -64.56 5.84
CA TRP A 34 70.03 -65.84 5.28
C TRP A 34 70.92 -66.30 4.13
N ALA A 35 71.20 -65.42 3.18
CA ALA A 35 71.95 -65.72 1.97
C ALA A 35 73.42 -66.10 2.24
N ASN A 36 74.00 -65.58 3.32
CA ASN A 36 75.36 -65.88 3.75
C ASN A 36 75.44 -67.03 4.76
N ASN A 37 74.32 -67.69 5.09
CA ASN A 37 74.31 -68.80 6.04
C ASN A 37 74.66 -70.11 5.32
N PRO A 38 75.72 -70.84 5.72
CA PRO A 38 76.11 -72.10 5.07
C PRO A 38 75.10 -73.24 5.28
N ASP A 39 74.26 -73.15 6.32
CA ASP A 39 73.21 -74.12 6.62
C ASP A 39 71.82 -73.60 6.22
N VAL A 40 70.94 -74.51 5.77
CA VAL A 40 69.56 -74.18 5.38
C VAL A 40 68.70 -73.90 6.62
N ASP A 41 68.56 -72.62 6.97
CA ASP A 41 67.64 -72.17 8.03
C ASP A 41 66.23 -71.89 7.47
N ASN A 42 65.38 -72.92 7.50
CA ASN A 42 63.97 -72.82 7.07
C ASN A 42 63.15 -71.84 7.91
N THR A 43 63.48 -71.66 9.20
CA THR A 43 62.70 -70.76 10.08
C THR A 43 62.94 -69.30 9.72
N LEU A 44 64.18 -68.97 9.34
CA LEU A 44 64.54 -67.63 8.90
C LEU A 44 64.01 -67.35 7.49
N HIS A 45 63.94 -68.37 6.64
CA HIS A 45 63.27 -68.30 5.33
C HIS A 45 61.77 -67.96 5.45
N GLU A 46 61.02 -68.69 6.29
CA GLU A 46 59.58 -68.42 6.55
C GLU A 46 59.36 -67.01 7.12
N ARG A 47 60.25 -66.55 8.01
CA ARG A 47 60.19 -65.20 8.58
C ARG A 47 60.40 -64.11 7.54
N ILE A 48 61.30 -64.32 6.57
CA ILE A 48 61.52 -63.40 5.44
C ILE A 48 60.27 -63.35 4.57
N LEU A 49 59.66 -64.49 4.24
CA LEU A 49 58.44 -64.54 3.44
C LEU A 49 57.27 -63.82 4.13
N ALA A 50 57.08 -64.03 5.43
CA ALA A 50 56.06 -63.34 6.21
C ALA A 50 56.28 -61.80 6.23
N SER A 51 57.54 -61.37 6.42
CA SER A 51 57.89 -59.94 6.41
C SER A 51 57.73 -59.31 5.02
N LEU A 52 57.99 -60.06 3.95
CA LEU A 52 57.76 -59.61 2.57
C LEU A 52 56.26 -59.43 2.31
N ALA A 53 55.44 -60.42 2.66
CA ALA A 53 53.98 -60.35 2.51
C ALA A 53 53.38 -59.16 3.29
N GLN A 54 53.88 -58.88 4.49
CA GLN A 54 53.46 -57.72 5.27
C GLN A 54 53.84 -56.39 4.59
N SER A 55 55.01 -56.32 3.97
CA SER A 55 55.49 -55.13 3.24
C SER A 55 54.67 -54.89 1.97
N GLU A 56 54.34 -55.95 1.22
CA GLU A 56 53.45 -55.87 0.06
C GLU A 56 52.05 -55.42 0.45
N PHE A 57 51.51 -55.92 1.56
CA PHE A 57 50.22 -55.48 2.08
C PHE A 57 50.23 -54.00 2.47
N ALA A 58 51.27 -53.55 3.18
CA ALA A 58 51.43 -52.15 3.55
C ALA A 58 51.49 -51.23 2.31
N GLN A 59 52.23 -51.64 1.27
CA GLN A 59 52.29 -50.90 0.01
C GLN A 59 50.93 -50.80 -0.69
N LYS A 60 50.19 -51.93 -0.80
CA LYS A 60 48.84 -51.94 -1.39
C LYS A 60 47.89 -51.04 -0.61
N LYS A 61 47.92 -51.13 0.73
CA LYS A 61 47.12 -50.27 1.61
C LYS A 61 47.43 -48.78 1.38
N SER A 62 48.70 -48.40 1.33
CA SER A 62 49.12 -47.01 1.08
C SER A 62 48.59 -46.48 -0.27
N ARG A 63 48.67 -47.30 -1.33
CA ARG A 63 48.08 -46.94 -2.64
C ARG A 63 46.57 -46.74 -2.58
N PHE A 64 45.84 -47.61 -1.89
CA PHE A 64 44.40 -47.45 -1.73
C PHE A 64 44.03 -46.20 -0.93
N VAL A 65 44.74 -45.91 0.16
CA VAL A 65 44.54 -44.69 0.95
C VAL A 65 44.82 -43.46 0.08
N SER A 66 45.92 -43.46 -0.70
CA SER A 66 46.22 -42.35 -1.61
C SER A 66 45.14 -42.15 -2.67
N ALA A 67 44.58 -43.22 -3.26
CA ALA A 67 43.49 -43.12 -4.23
C ALA A 67 42.21 -42.59 -3.57
N MET A 68 41.85 -43.12 -2.41
CA MET A 68 40.72 -42.67 -1.61
C MET A 68 40.85 -41.18 -1.27
N SER A 69 42.00 -40.72 -0.78
CA SER A 69 42.22 -39.30 -0.46
C SER A 69 42.13 -38.38 -1.68
N GLN A 70 42.53 -38.85 -2.88
CA GLN A 70 42.34 -38.08 -4.11
C GLN A 70 40.86 -37.93 -4.47
N ASP A 71 40.06 -38.99 -4.29
CA ASP A 71 38.63 -38.95 -4.57
C ASP A 71 37.86 -38.14 -3.53
N GLU A 72 38.23 -38.23 -2.24
CA GLU A 72 37.73 -37.34 -1.19
C GLU A 72 38.01 -35.88 -1.52
N LEU A 73 39.23 -35.56 -1.96
CA LEU A 73 39.59 -34.18 -2.33
C LEU A 73 38.77 -33.66 -3.52
N LYS A 74 38.43 -34.50 -4.49
CA LYS A 74 37.50 -34.14 -5.57
C LYS A 74 36.09 -33.91 -5.02
N ASN A 75 35.64 -34.75 -4.09
CA ASN A 75 34.32 -34.61 -3.48
C ASN A 75 34.19 -33.31 -2.68
N TYR A 76 35.22 -32.97 -1.89
CA TYR A 76 35.25 -31.70 -1.15
C TYR A 76 35.27 -30.48 -2.06
N LYS A 77 35.95 -30.56 -3.22
CA LYS A 77 35.89 -29.47 -4.22
C LYS A 77 34.49 -29.28 -4.78
N LYS A 78 33.80 -30.37 -5.15
CA LYS A 78 32.41 -30.30 -5.62
C LYS A 78 31.49 -29.71 -4.55
N LEU A 79 31.59 -30.22 -3.32
CA LEU A 79 30.80 -29.71 -2.20
C LEU A 79 31.04 -28.21 -1.96
N TYR A 80 32.28 -27.74 -2.11
CA TYR A 80 32.60 -26.33 -1.99
C TYR A 80 31.96 -25.48 -3.10
N GLU A 81 31.98 -25.96 -4.34
CA GLU A 81 31.30 -25.31 -5.47
C GLU A 81 29.78 -25.27 -5.27
N ASP A 82 29.18 -26.38 -4.83
CA ASP A 82 27.74 -26.50 -4.55
C ASP A 82 27.30 -25.53 -3.44
N ILE A 83 28.03 -25.47 -2.33
CA ILE A 83 27.80 -24.50 -1.25
C ILE A 83 27.92 -23.06 -1.79
N GLY A 84 28.87 -22.80 -2.68
CA GLY A 84 29.02 -21.50 -3.33
C GLY A 84 27.78 -21.09 -4.13
N ILE A 85 27.20 -22.03 -4.88
CA ILE A 85 25.97 -21.83 -5.64
C ILE A 85 24.78 -21.59 -4.70
N GLU A 86 24.63 -22.41 -3.66
CA GLU A 86 23.55 -22.25 -2.66
C GLU A 86 23.61 -20.90 -1.95
N ILE A 87 24.81 -20.43 -1.59
CA ILE A 87 24.99 -19.10 -0.98
C ILE A 87 24.53 -17.99 -1.95
N GLU A 88 24.87 -18.10 -3.23
CA GLU A 88 24.49 -17.09 -4.21
C GLU A 88 22.98 -17.10 -4.49
N GLN A 89 22.36 -18.28 -4.54
CA GLN A 89 20.91 -18.43 -4.60
C GLN A 89 20.23 -17.82 -3.37
N ALA A 90 20.71 -18.13 -2.17
CA ALA A 90 20.17 -17.58 -0.93
C ALA A 90 20.27 -16.04 -0.88
N LYS A 91 21.35 -15.44 -1.41
CA LYS A 91 21.45 -13.98 -1.55
C LYS A 91 20.40 -13.42 -2.49
N GLN A 92 20.19 -14.05 -3.64
CA GLN A 92 19.15 -13.64 -4.60
C GLN A 92 17.76 -13.72 -3.96
N ASP A 93 17.47 -14.81 -3.23
CA ASP A 93 16.21 -14.98 -2.50
C ASP A 93 15.99 -13.91 -1.41
N ILE A 94 17.06 -13.48 -0.74
CA ILE A 94 17.00 -12.38 0.22
C ILE A 94 16.65 -11.06 -0.48
N GLU A 95 17.23 -10.80 -1.66
CA GLU A 95 16.93 -9.58 -2.42
C GLU A 95 15.49 -9.56 -2.93
N THR A 96 14.99 -10.68 -3.47
CA THR A 96 13.59 -10.80 -3.93
C THR A 96 12.62 -10.63 -2.75
N THR A 97 12.84 -11.35 -1.65
CA THR A 97 12.00 -11.25 -0.45
C THR A 97 12.01 -9.84 0.13
N LYS A 98 13.13 -9.12 0.05
CA LYS A 98 13.23 -7.72 0.49
C LYS A 98 12.39 -6.79 -0.38
N ALA A 99 12.38 -7.00 -1.70
CA ALA A 99 11.53 -6.23 -2.62
C ALA A 99 10.05 -6.50 -2.36
N GLU A 100 9.66 -7.76 -2.23
CA GLU A 100 8.28 -8.17 -1.90
C GLU A 100 7.82 -7.57 -0.56
N LEU A 101 8.70 -7.54 0.45
CA LEU A 101 8.40 -6.91 1.74
C LEU A 101 8.15 -5.40 1.61
N GLN A 102 8.88 -4.70 0.75
CA GLN A 102 8.65 -3.28 0.49
C GLN A 102 7.30 -3.05 -0.17
N GLU A 103 6.96 -3.86 -1.17
CA GLU A 103 5.66 -3.81 -1.84
C GLU A 103 4.51 -4.10 -0.85
N ALA A 104 4.62 -5.16 -0.06
CA ALA A 104 3.63 -5.51 0.95
C ALA A 104 3.44 -4.39 1.99
N LYS A 105 4.52 -3.70 2.39
CA LYS A 105 4.44 -2.51 3.26
C LYS A 105 3.68 -1.37 2.59
N GLN A 106 3.93 -1.11 1.31
CA GLN A 106 3.23 -0.07 0.56
C GLN A 106 1.73 -0.39 0.44
N ILE A 107 1.38 -1.64 0.10
CA ILE A 107 -0.02 -2.09 0.03
C ILE A 107 -0.71 -1.92 1.39
N ARG A 108 -0.03 -2.29 2.48
CA ARG A 108 -0.56 -2.10 3.84
C ARG A 108 -0.79 -0.63 4.16
N LYS A 109 0.14 0.26 3.80
CA LYS A 109 -0.02 1.71 3.99
C LYS A 109 -1.24 2.24 3.23
N ASN A 110 -1.34 1.89 1.94
CA ASN A 110 -2.48 2.29 1.10
C ASN A 110 -3.80 1.79 1.69
N ARG A 111 -3.84 0.54 2.18
CA ARG A 111 -5.02 -0.04 2.81
C ARG A 111 -5.44 0.74 4.06
N ILE A 112 -4.48 1.12 4.91
CA ILE A 112 -4.76 1.94 6.10
C ILE A 112 -5.33 3.30 5.69
N GLU A 113 -4.75 3.95 4.67
CA GLU A 113 -5.24 5.23 4.16
C GLU A 113 -6.68 5.12 3.63
N TYR A 114 -7.00 4.05 2.89
CA TYR A 114 -8.37 3.77 2.45
C TYR A 114 -9.32 3.52 3.61
N ASP A 115 -8.91 2.77 4.63
CA ASP A 115 -9.73 2.51 5.81
C ASP A 115 -10.01 3.80 6.61
N VAL A 116 -9.03 4.69 6.74
CA VAL A 116 -9.23 6.01 7.35
C VAL A 116 -10.22 6.84 6.54
N LEU A 117 -10.04 6.92 5.22
CA LEU A 117 -10.93 7.68 4.35
C LEU A 117 -12.36 7.11 4.38
N ALA A 118 -12.50 5.78 4.37
CA ALA A 118 -13.80 5.10 4.46
C ALA A 118 -14.51 5.42 5.78
N LYS A 119 -13.79 5.50 6.91
CA LYS A 119 -14.37 5.94 8.19
C LYS A 119 -14.94 7.36 8.11
N VAL A 120 -14.16 8.31 7.57
CA VAL A 120 -14.60 9.70 7.39
C VAL A 120 -15.82 9.78 6.44
N ILE A 121 -15.84 8.98 5.37
CA ILE A 121 -16.99 8.93 4.45
C ILE A 121 -18.23 8.36 5.15
N ASN A 122 -18.08 7.34 6.00
CA ASN A 122 -19.20 6.73 6.73
C ASN A 122 -19.79 7.64 7.83
N GLU A 123 -19.05 8.63 8.31
CA GLU A 123 -19.60 9.68 9.19
C GLU A 123 -20.59 10.59 8.45
N GLN A 124 -20.48 10.68 7.12
CA GLN A 124 -21.38 11.49 6.30
C GLN A 124 -22.69 10.75 6.00
N PRO A 125 -23.83 11.46 5.88
CA PRO A 125 -25.11 10.83 5.59
C PRO A 125 -25.12 10.20 4.19
N ASP A 126 -25.88 9.11 4.06
CA ASP A 126 -26.03 8.38 2.80
C ASP A 126 -26.43 9.32 1.65
N ARG A 127 -25.60 9.35 0.60
CA ARG A 127 -25.74 10.20 -0.57
C ARG A 127 -27.12 10.07 -1.21
N ARG A 128 -27.68 8.86 -1.29
CA ARG A 128 -29.01 8.64 -1.90
C ARG A 128 -30.11 9.33 -1.09
N LYS A 129 -30.09 9.17 0.24
CA LYS A 129 -31.07 9.81 1.13
C LYS A 129 -30.94 11.33 1.09
N THR A 130 -29.71 11.86 1.07
CA THR A 130 -29.46 13.31 0.99
C THR A 130 -29.94 13.89 -0.34
N ASN A 131 -29.71 13.22 -1.46
CA ASN A 131 -30.21 13.64 -2.76
C ASN A 131 -31.75 13.66 -2.82
N LEU A 132 -32.40 12.63 -2.28
CA LEU A 132 -33.86 12.57 -2.26
C LEU A 132 -34.47 13.72 -1.45
N LYS A 133 -33.93 14.01 -0.25
CA LYS A 133 -34.32 15.18 0.55
C LYS A 133 -34.08 16.49 -0.17
N LEU A 134 -32.99 16.60 -0.93
CA LEU A 134 -32.65 17.80 -1.68
C LEU A 134 -33.63 18.02 -2.86
N GLU A 135 -34.08 16.94 -3.48
CA GLU A 135 -35.07 16.98 -4.55
C GLU A 135 -36.47 17.36 -4.03
N THR A 136 -36.90 16.78 -2.91
CA THR A 136 -38.17 17.17 -2.26
C THR A 136 -38.15 18.63 -1.83
N LEU A 137 -37.06 19.08 -1.19
CA LEU A 137 -36.90 20.49 -0.79
C LEU A 137 -36.94 21.43 -2.00
N LYS A 138 -36.35 21.04 -3.14
CA LYS A 138 -36.42 21.85 -4.38
C LYS A 138 -37.85 21.96 -4.90
N GLN A 139 -38.62 20.88 -4.87
CA GLN A 139 -40.03 20.89 -5.29
C GLN A 139 -40.87 21.79 -4.37
N GLU A 140 -40.69 21.66 -3.06
CA GLU A 140 -41.37 22.52 -2.07
C GLU A 140 -41.02 24.00 -2.27
N LEU A 141 -39.75 24.31 -2.49
CA LEU A 141 -39.30 25.69 -2.72
C LEU A 141 -39.87 26.25 -4.03
N GLY A 142 -39.97 25.43 -5.07
CA GLY A 142 -40.68 25.77 -6.31
C GLY A 142 -42.15 26.10 -6.08
N PHE A 143 -42.86 25.23 -5.35
CA PHE A 143 -44.26 25.44 -5.00
C PHE A 143 -44.48 26.70 -4.13
N LEU A 144 -43.63 26.94 -3.13
CA LEU A 144 -43.71 28.12 -2.29
C LEU A 144 -43.48 29.41 -3.09
N LYS A 145 -42.53 29.40 -4.03
CA LYS A 145 -42.29 30.54 -4.93
C LYS A 145 -43.50 30.84 -5.79
N GLU A 146 -44.08 29.82 -6.43
CA GLU A 146 -45.28 29.99 -7.24
C GLU A 146 -46.46 30.52 -6.39
N LYS A 147 -46.65 29.98 -5.19
CA LYS A 147 -47.68 30.46 -4.26
C LYS A 147 -47.44 31.91 -3.82
N SER A 148 -46.19 32.29 -3.57
CA SER A 148 -45.81 33.67 -3.24
C SER A 148 -46.15 34.62 -4.39
N GLU A 149 -45.77 34.26 -5.61
CA GLU A 149 -46.04 35.05 -6.81
C GLU A 149 -47.55 35.20 -7.08
N GLN A 150 -48.32 34.13 -6.89
CA GLN A 150 -49.78 34.16 -6.98
C GLN A 150 -50.41 35.08 -5.92
N LEU A 151 -49.90 35.08 -4.68
CA LEU A 151 -50.37 35.96 -3.61
C LEU A 151 -50.03 37.42 -3.90
N GLU A 152 -48.82 37.67 -4.40
CA GLU A 152 -48.36 39.01 -4.77
C GLU A 152 -49.21 39.58 -5.92
N HIS A 153 -49.50 38.77 -6.94
CA HIS A 153 -50.44 39.15 -8.01
C HIS A 153 -51.85 39.44 -7.48
N LYS A 154 -52.37 38.61 -6.54
CA LYS A 154 -53.68 38.87 -5.91
C LYS A 154 -53.68 40.17 -5.12
N LEU A 155 -52.60 40.45 -4.37
CA LEU A 155 -52.46 41.67 -3.58
C LEU A 155 -52.43 42.90 -4.49
N GLU A 156 -51.67 42.83 -5.59
CA GLU A 156 -51.61 43.89 -6.59
C GLU A 156 -52.98 44.14 -7.25
N MET A 157 -53.72 43.08 -7.59
CA MET A 157 -55.09 43.21 -8.09
C MET A 157 -56.01 43.87 -7.07
N ARG A 158 -55.90 43.54 -5.78
CA ARG A 158 -56.67 44.19 -4.72
C ARG A 158 -56.28 45.67 -4.57
N ARG A 159 -55.00 46.01 -4.62
CA ARG A 159 -54.52 47.41 -4.62
C ARG A 159 -55.14 48.21 -5.76
N LYS A 160 -55.16 47.66 -6.98
CA LYS A 160 -55.82 48.28 -8.14
C LYS A 160 -57.32 48.47 -7.91
N GLN A 161 -58.02 47.45 -7.39
CA GLN A 161 -59.44 47.55 -7.04
C GLN A 161 -59.71 48.64 -5.99
N PHE A 162 -58.89 48.73 -4.95
CA PHE A 162 -59.01 49.80 -3.94
C PHE A 162 -58.75 51.18 -4.55
N HIS A 163 -57.77 51.31 -5.44
CA HIS A 163 -57.50 52.58 -6.13
C HIS A 163 -58.67 53.04 -7.00
N VAL A 164 -59.32 52.11 -7.71
CA VAL A 164 -60.56 52.40 -8.46
C VAL A 164 -61.67 52.84 -7.51
N LEU A 165 -61.89 52.12 -6.40
CA LEU A 165 -62.89 52.49 -5.38
C LEU A 165 -62.64 53.90 -4.82
N ILE A 166 -61.40 54.21 -4.45
CA ILE A 166 -61.01 55.54 -3.95
C ILE A 166 -61.24 56.61 -5.03
N SER A 167 -60.91 56.32 -6.29
CA SER A 167 -61.16 57.26 -7.41
C SER A 167 -62.65 57.49 -7.64
N SER A 168 -63.47 56.44 -7.52
CA SER A 168 -64.94 56.56 -7.58
C SER A 168 -65.51 57.33 -6.40
N ILE A 169 -64.94 57.18 -5.19
CA ILE A 169 -65.33 57.98 -4.02
C ILE A 169 -65.02 59.46 -4.28
N HIS A 170 -63.79 59.80 -4.69
CA HIS A 170 -63.45 61.20 -5.00
C HIS A 170 -64.33 61.78 -6.10
N SER A 171 -64.66 61.00 -7.15
CA SER A 171 -65.58 61.47 -8.21
C SER A 171 -67.01 61.66 -7.72
N LEU A 172 -67.48 60.85 -6.77
CA LEU A 172 -68.79 61.05 -6.13
C LEU A 172 -68.77 62.24 -5.16
N GLU A 173 -67.67 62.47 -4.45
CA GLU A 173 -67.46 63.69 -3.65
C GLU A 173 -67.48 64.93 -4.55
N GLU A 174 -66.76 64.89 -5.69
CA GLU A 174 -66.76 65.98 -6.67
C GLU A 174 -68.15 66.24 -7.25
N MET A 175 -68.91 65.19 -7.62
CA MET A 175 -70.31 65.34 -8.05
C MET A 175 -71.25 65.86 -6.94
N LEU A 176 -70.98 65.52 -5.67
CA LEU A 176 -71.74 66.05 -4.53
C LEU A 176 -71.44 67.53 -4.31
N ASP A 177 -70.16 67.92 -4.37
CA ASP A 177 -69.73 69.32 -4.27
C ASP A 177 -70.30 70.16 -5.45
N GLU A 178 -70.33 69.61 -6.67
CA GLU A 178 -70.99 70.25 -7.83
C GLU A 178 -72.52 70.36 -7.65
N SER A 179 -73.16 69.38 -7.01
CA SER A 179 -74.61 69.42 -6.75
C SER A 179 -75.00 70.42 -5.64
N ASP A 180 -74.12 70.67 -4.67
CA ASP A 180 -74.30 71.75 -3.69
C ASP A 180 -74.17 73.13 -4.35
N GLU A 181 -73.33 73.29 -5.38
CA GLU A 181 -73.28 74.49 -6.22
C GLU A 181 -74.55 74.64 -7.11
N GLU A 182 -75.09 73.55 -7.67
CA GLU A 182 -76.34 73.60 -8.45
C GLU A 182 -77.58 73.91 -7.58
N ILE A 183 -77.67 73.39 -6.35
CA ILE A 183 -78.75 73.72 -5.41
C ILE A 183 -78.66 75.20 -4.98
N MET A 184 -77.44 75.74 -4.86
CA MET A 184 -77.23 77.17 -4.60
C MET A 184 -77.62 78.04 -5.81
N ASN A 185 -77.39 77.57 -7.04
CA ASN A 185 -77.82 78.27 -8.26
C ASN A 185 -79.35 78.24 -8.49
N VAL A 186 -80.05 77.15 -8.18
CA VAL A 186 -81.54 77.11 -8.31
C VAL A 186 -82.24 78.01 -7.29
N SER A 187 -81.63 78.28 -6.13
CA SER A 187 -82.15 79.27 -5.16
C SER A 187 -81.93 80.73 -5.59
N LEU A 188 -81.02 81.00 -6.53
CA LEU A 188 -80.67 82.35 -6.99
C LEU A 188 -81.47 82.83 -8.21
N GLU A 189 -82.14 81.95 -8.97
CA GLU A 189 -82.95 82.36 -10.14
C GLU A 189 -84.39 82.80 -9.81
N ASN A 190 -84.86 82.67 -8.57
CA ASN A 190 -86.23 83.06 -8.17
C ASN A 190 -86.34 84.42 -7.45
N TYR A 191 -85.28 85.23 -7.42
CA TYR A 191 -85.29 86.57 -6.84
C TYR A 191 -84.54 87.59 -7.71
N GLU A 192 -85.17 88.08 -8.77
CA GLU A 192 -84.87 89.42 -9.32
C GLU A 192 -86.17 90.23 -9.49
N ASP A 193 -86.53 90.85 -8.37
CA ASP A 193 -87.13 92.16 -8.10
C ASP A 193 -88.06 92.89 -9.10
N ASN A 194 -89.28 93.10 -8.59
CA ASN A 194 -90.12 94.27 -8.81
C ASN A 194 -89.56 95.52 -8.10
N ASP A 195 -89.87 96.68 -8.69
CA ASP A 195 -90.05 98.02 -8.10
C ASP A 195 -88.92 99.08 -8.08
N VAL A 196 -88.99 99.96 -9.11
CA VAL A 196 -89.33 101.40 -9.06
C VAL A 196 -88.57 102.38 -8.13
N ALA A 197 -87.98 103.41 -8.76
CA ALA A 197 -87.96 104.82 -8.32
C ALA A 197 -87.77 105.74 -9.56
N MET A 198 -88.73 106.57 -10.03
CA MET A 198 -89.10 107.95 -9.60
C MET A 198 -87.87 108.79 -9.18
N GLN A 199 -87.51 109.97 -9.72
CA GLN A 199 -88.20 111.15 -10.28
C GLN A 199 -87.17 112.04 -11.07
N VAL A 200 -87.53 112.70 -12.20
CA VAL A 200 -87.78 114.17 -12.43
C VAL A 200 -86.48 115.02 -12.41
N SER A 201 -86.12 115.99 -13.27
CA SER A 201 -86.74 116.88 -14.28
C SER A 201 -85.63 117.64 -15.03
N SER A 202 -85.86 117.94 -16.32
CA SER A 202 -85.78 119.27 -16.99
C SER A 202 -85.63 119.10 -18.50
#